data_AF-A0AAD6ZFZ5-F1
#
_entry.id   AF-A0AAD6ZFZ5-F1
#
_cell.length_a   1.000
_cell.length_b   1.000
_cell.length_c   1.000
_cell.angle_alpha   90.00
_cell.angle_beta   90.00
_cell.angle_gamma   90.00
#
_symmetry.space_group_name_H-M   'P 1'
#
loop_
_entity.id
_entity.type
_entity.pdbx_description
1 polymer ?
#
loop_
_entity_poly.entity_id
_entity_poly.type
_entity_poly.pdbx_seq_one_letter_code
_entity_poly.pdbx_strand_id
1 'polypeptide(L)'
;MADIVSLIASVLQLVDAVAKGRRYIQDFRDAPKDQQRLLLEVQNLDSLLKALDTRVKNNGAQMQEIEGCLIDLKGMMERLTKKLDPKDIAHISSRLTWSLWRKEDVQEALDTIERFKSLVNAWLGVDVWDSAQGMEL
;
A
#
# COMPACT_ATOMS: atom_id res chain seq x y z
N MET A 1 0.64 -3.29 -21.22
CA MET A 1 0.34 -4.36 -20.23
C MET A 1 1.53 -4.66 -19.32
N ALA A 2 2.79 -4.56 -19.77
CA ALA A 2 3.96 -4.78 -18.92
C ALA A 2 4.14 -3.73 -17.80
N ASP A 3 3.59 -2.53 -17.96
CA ASP A 3 3.77 -1.40 -17.04
C ASP A 3 3.07 -1.59 -15.69
N ILE A 4 1.80 -1.99 -15.70
CA ILE A 4 1.00 -2.10 -14.46
C ILE A 4 1.44 -3.28 -13.58
N VAL A 5 1.83 -4.42 -14.18
CA VAL A 5 2.38 -5.57 -13.42
C VAL A 5 3.70 -5.21 -12.76
N SER A 6 4.57 -4.48 -13.49
CA SER A 6 5.84 -3.98 -12.95
C SER A 6 5.62 -2.95 -11.83
N LEU A 7 4.58 -2.13 -11.95
CA LEU A 7 4.19 -1.16 -10.94
C LEU A 7 3.68 -1.87 -9.66
N ILE A 8 2.80 -2.86 -9.79
CA ILE A 8 2.34 -3.68 -8.65
C ILE A 8 3.51 -4.36 -7.95
N ALA A 9 4.43 -4.96 -8.72
CA ALA A 9 5.63 -5.58 -8.17
C ALA A 9 6.49 -4.57 -7.40
N SER A 10 6.67 -3.36 -7.94
CA SER A 10 7.41 -2.29 -7.27
C SER A 10 6.75 -1.89 -5.95
N VAL A 11 5.42 -1.74 -5.91
CA VAL A 11 4.70 -1.43 -4.67
C VAL A 11 4.82 -2.56 -3.65
N LEU A 12 4.71 -3.82 -4.08
CA LEU A 12 4.92 -4.99 -3.21
C LEU A 12 6.33 -4.99 -2.57
N GLN A 13 7.36 -4.65 -3.34
CA GLN A 13 8.72 -4.50 -2.80
C GLN A 13 8.80 -3.40 -1.73
N LEU A 14 8.10 -2.28 -1.93
CA LEU A 14 8.04 -1.21 -0.94
C LEU A 14 7.26 -1.61 0.32
N VAL A 15 6.17 -2.38 0.18
CA VAL A 15 5.42 -2.95 1.31
C VAL A 15 6.33 -3.83 2.16
N ASP A 16 7.11 -4.72 1.54
CA ASP A 16 8.08 -5.56 2.23
C ASP A 16 9.19 -4.72 2.90
N ALA A 17 9.67 -3.67 2.22
CA ALA A 17 10.65 -2.74 2.79
C ALA A 17 10.11 -2.02 4.02
N VAL A 18 8.86 -1.56 4.01
CA VAL A 18 8.19 -0.94 5.18
C VAL A 18 8.01 -1.96 6.30
N ALA A 19 7.63 -3.20 5.99
CA ALA A 19 7.49 -4.27 6.98
C ALA A 19 8.84 -4.60 7.66
N LYS A 20 9.94 -4.59 6.90
CA LYS A 20 11.31 -4.71 7.44
C LYS A 20 11.71 -3.48 8.25
N GLY A 21 11.46 -2.28 7.72
CA GLY A 21 11.67 -0.99 8.39
C GLY A 21 11.04 -0.94 9.78
N ARG A 22 9.80 -1.42 9.90
CA ARG A 22 9.09 -1.55 11.18
C ARG A 22 9.84 -2.38 12.21
N ARG A 23 10.61 -3.41 11.82
CA ARG A 23 11.40 -4.22 12.75
C ARG A 23 12.58 -3.47 13.37
N TYR A 24 13.07 -2.42 12.70
CA TYR A 24 14.12 -1.55 13.23
C TYR A 24 13.58 -0.52 14.23
N ILE A 25 12.26 -0.32 14.28
CA ILE A 25 11.65 0.53 15.29
C ILE A 25 11.37 -0.29 16.53
N GLN A 26 12.32 -0.22 17.47
CA GLN A 26 12.31 -0.98 18.72
C GLN A 26 11.05 -0.70 19.57
N ASP A 27 10.51 0.52 19.51
CA ASP A 27 9.32 0.98 20.24
C ASP A 27 8.12 1.26 19.32
N PHE A 28 7.73 0.30 18.47
CA PHE A 28 6.48 0.43 17.70
C PHE A 28 5.23 0.58 18.60
N ARG A 29 5.26 0.01 19.81
CA ARG A 29 4.15 0.11 20.76
C ARG A 29 3.98 1.52 21.35
N ASP A 30 5.04 2.34 21.36
CA ASP A 30 5.01 3.75 21.78
C ASP A 30 4.60 4.70 20.64
N ALA A 31 4.42 4.16 19.41
CA ALA A 31 4.00 4.96 18.27
C ALA A 31 2.60 5.54 18.48
N PRO A 32 2.31 6.76 18.02
CA PRO A 32 0.96 7.30 18.10
C PRO A 32 -0.01 6.47 17.25
N LYS A 33 -1.29 6.46 17.65
CA LYS A 33 -2.31 5.53 17.13
C LYS A 33 -2.46 5.59 15.60
N ASP A 34 -2.37 6.77 15.00
CA ASP A 34 -2.49 6.95 13.55
C ASP A 34 -1.31 6.32 12.80
N GLN A 35 -0.08 6.42 13.32
CA GLN A 35 1.11 5.78 12.75
C GLN A 35 1.05 4.25 12.88
N GLN A 36 0.52 3.75 14.01
CA GLN A 36 0.27 2.32 14.17
C GLN A 36 -0.76 1.82 13.16
N ARG A 37 -1.87 2.56 12.99
CA ARG A 37 -2.91 2.26 12.00
C ARG A 37 -2.32 2.25 10.59
N LEU A 38 -1.55 3.27 10.21
CA LEU A 38 -0.93 3.35 8.89
C LEU A 38 -0.05 2.13 8.58
N LEU A 39 0.81 1.72 9.52
CA LEU A 39 1.69 0.57 9.31
C LEU A 39 0.95 -0.78 9.28
N LEU A 40 -0.18 -0.89 9.98
CA LEU A 40 -1.08 -2.05 9.83
C LEU A 40 -1.75 -2.05 8.45
N GLU A 41 -2.23 -0.90 8.02
CA GLU A 41 -2.89 -0.74 6.72
C GLU A 41 -1.95 -1.04 5.55
N VAL A 42 -0.67 -0.66 5.66
CA VAL A 42 0.36 -1.03 4.68
C VAL A 42 0.56 -2.55 4.61
N GLN A 43 0.54 -3.27 5.73
CA GLN A 43 0.62 -4.74 5.70
C GLN A 43 -0.61 -5.36 5.04
N ASN A 44 -1.79 -4.76 5.23
CA ASN A 44 -3.02 -5.20 4.59
C ASN A 44 -3.01 -5.00 3.05
N LEU A 45 -2.15 -4.11 2.52
CA LEU A 45 -2.02 -3.92 1.07
C LEU A 45 -1.43 -5.14 0.35
N ASP A 46 -0.58 -5.94 1.02
CA ASP A 46 0.08 -7.09 0.38
C ASP A 46 -0.92 -8.08 -0.23
N SER A 47 -1.97 -8.41 0.51
CA SER A 47 -3.02 -9.33 0.03
C SER A 47 -3.81 -8.74 -1.14
N LEU A 48 -4.11 -7.44 -1.11
CA LEU A 48 -4.85 -6.75 -2.17
C LEU A 48 -4.03 -6.61 -3.44
N LEU A 49 -2.74 -6.27 -3.31
CA LEU A 49 -1.81 -6.16 -4.44
C LEU A 49 -1.59 -7.52 -5.12
N LYS A 50 -1.52 -8.62 -4.36
CA LYS A 50 -1.43 -9.98 -4.92
C LYS A 50 -2.70 -10.40 -5.66
N ALA A 51 -3.87 -10.07 -5.11
CA ALA A 51 -5.14 -10.31 -5.78
C ALA A 51 -5.23 -9.51 -7.10
N LEU A 52 -4.82 -8.23 -7.06
CA LEU A 52 -4.75 -7.36 -8.22
C LEU A 52 -3.78 -7.88 -9.29
N ASP A 53 -2.57 -8.29 -8.91
CA ASP A 53 -1.55 -8.87 -9.80
C ASP A 53 -2.07 -10.10 -10.55
N THR A 54 -2.66 -11.04 -9.81
CA THR A 54 -3.24 -12.27 -10.37
C THR A 54 -4.31 -11.93 -11.41
N ARG A 55 -5.18 -10.98 -11.08
CA ARG A 55 -6.31 -10.58 -11.91
C ARG A 55 -5.87 -9.83 -13.17
N VAL A 56 -4.90 -8.92 -13.06
CA VAL A 56 -4.31 -8.20 -14.19
C VAL A 56 -3.62 -9.16 -15.16
N LYS A 57 -2.89 -10.16 -14.65
CA LYS A 57 -2.23 -11.19 -15.46
C LYS A 57 -3.23 -12.07 -16.22
N ASN A 58 -4.36 -12.39 -15.61
CA ASN A 58 -5.37 -13.27 -16.20
C ASN A 58 -6.26 -12.57 -17.24
N ASN A 59 -6.64 -11.31 -17.00
CA ASN A 59 -7.68 -10.65 -17.80
C ASN A 59 -7.19 -9.47 -18.63
N GLY A 60 -5.90 -9.12 -18.57
CA GLY A 60 -5.30 -8.09 -19.41
C GLY A 60 -6.03 -6.74 -19.32
N ALA A 61 -6.02 -6.11 -18.15
CA ALA A 61 -6.79 -4.88 -17.96
C ALA A 61 -6.00 -3.62 -18.35
N GLN A 62 -6.58 -2.80 -19.21
CA GLN A 62 -6.19 -1.41 -19.42
C GLN A 62 -7.03 -0.56 -18.46
N MET A 63 -6.50 -0.29 -17.27
CA MET A 63 -7.18 0.50 -16.24
C MET A 63 -6.31 1.66 -15.82
N GLN A 64 -6.46 2.76 -16.57
CA GLN A 64 -5.79 4.03 -16.29
C GLN A 64 -6.07 4.53 -14.87
N GLU A 65 -7.27 4.27 -14.34
CA GLU A 65 -7.64 4.64 -12.96
C GLU A 65 -6.85 3.85 -11.91
N ILE A 66 -6.67 2.52 -12.11
CA ILE A 66 -5.86 1.68 -11.21
C ILE A 66 -4.39 2.04 -11.33
N GLU A 67 -3.91 2.31 -12.55
CA GLU A 67 -2.54 2.74 -12.78
C GLU A 67 -2.22 4.07 -12.06
N GLY A 68 -3.12 5.06 -12.16
CA GLY A 68 -3.01 6.32 -11.42
C GLY A 68 -2.93 6.10 -9.90
N CYS A 69 -3.89 5.34 -9.34
CA CYS A 69 -3.87 5.03 -7.91
C CYS A 69 -2.62 4.25 -7.48
N LEU A 70 -2.08 3.36 -8.31
CA LEU A 70 -0.84 2.63 -8.03
C LEU A 70 0.38 3.56 -8.07
N ILE A 71 0.40 4.57 -8.93
CA ILE A 71 1.46 5.60 -8.97
C ILE A 71 1.43 6.42 -7.68
N ASP A 72 0.26 6.90 -7.27
CA ASP A 72 0.10 7.63 -6.00
C ASP A 72 0.50 6.77 -4.80
N LEU A 73 0.04 5.51 -4.77
CA LEU A 73 0.38 4.56 -3.73
C LEU A 73 1.88 4.29 -3.69
N LYS A 74 2.53 4.12 -4.85
CA LYS A 74 3.99 3.96 -4.94
C LYS A 74 4.70 5.17 -4.37
N GLY A 75 4.34 6.38 -4.79
CA GLY A 75 4.98 7.61 -4.31
C GLY A 75 4.85 7.80 -2.80
N MET A 76 3.67 7.49 -2.24
CA MET A 76 3.46 7.47 -0.80
C MET A 76 4.34 6.43 -0.10
N MET A 77 4.40 5.21 -0.65
CA MET A 77 5.21 4.12 -0.11
C MET A 77 6.72 4.42 -0.18
N GLU A 78 7.22 5.06 -1.23
CA GLU A 78 8.62 5.50 -1.33
C GLU A 78 8.98 6.51 -0.24
N ARG A 79 8.09 7.48 0.03
CA ARG A 79 8.25 8.43 1.13
C ARG A 79 8.25 7.71 2.49
N LEU A 80 7.37 6.72 2.65
CA LEU A 80 7.26 5.93 3.87
C LEU A 80 8.51 5.08 4.11
N THR A 81 9.01 4.39 3.09
CA THR A 81 10.25 3.60 3.15
C THR A 81 11.43 4.48 3.50
N LYS A 82 11.54 5.69 2.92
CA LYS A 82 12.62 6.64 3.25
C LYS A 82 12.56 7.09 4.72
N LYS A 83 11.37 7.37 5.25
CA LYS A 83 11.17 7.66 6.68
C LYS A 83 11.50 6.46 7.59
N LEU A 84 11.54 5.26 7.02
CA LEU A 84 11.84 4.00 7.69
C LEU A 84 13.22 3.43 7.35
N ASP A 85 14.08 4.21 6.68
CA ASP A 85 15.39 3.73 6.30
C ASP A 85 16.23 3.46 7.56
N PRO A 86 16.84 2.27 7.69
CA PRO A 86 17.61 1.92 8.87
C PRO A 86 18.81 2.86 9.08
N LYS A 87 19.36 3.51 8.05
CA LYS A 87 20.45 4.49 8.22
C LYS A 87 19.95 5.77 8.90
N ASP A 88 18.74 6.21 8.57
CA ASP A 88 18.11 7.36 9.21
C ASP A 88 17.61 7.01 10.62
N ILE A 89 17.04 5.82 10.83
CA ILE A 89 16.51 5.41 12.14
C ILE A 89 17.61 4.99 13.12
N ALA A 90 18.69 4.33 12.68
CA ALA A 90 19.71 3.81 13.60
C ALA A 90 20.39 4.90 14.44
N HIS A 91 20.37 6.16 13.98
CA HIS A 91 20.95 7.30 14.67
C HIS A 91 19.91 8.15 15.43
N ILE A 92 18.61 7.86 15.29
CA ILE A 92 17.52 8.66 15.84
C ILE A 92 16.74 7.81 16.85
N SER A 93 16.51 8.33 18.07
CA SER A 93 15.70 7.62 19.05
C SER A 93 14.28 7.37 18.51
N SER A 94 13.69 6.21 18.80
CA SER A 94 12.36 5.84 18.24
C SER A 94 11.27 6.89 18.52
N ARG A 95 11.35 7.63 19.64
CA ARG A 95 10.45 8.76 19.93
C ARG A 95 10.57 9.91 18.94
N LEU A 96 11.79 10.24 18.52
CA LEU A 96 12.02 11.28 17.52
C LEU A 96 11.58 10.82 16.14
N THR A 97 11.75 9.53 15.82
CA THR A 97 11.23 8.94 14.56
C THR A 97 9.74 9.23 14.40
N TRP A 98 8.93 9.04 15.44
CA TRP A 98 7.49 9.31 15.38
C TRP A 98 7.13 10.79 15.32
N SER A 99 7.88 11.66 16.00
CA SER A 99 7.69 13.12 15.96
C SER A 99 7.94 13.72 14.57
N LEU A 100 8.83 13.09 13.79
CA LEU A 100 9.12 13.49 12.40
C LEU A 100 7.98 13.14 11.43
N TRP A 101 7.02 12.31 11.83
CA TRP A 101 5.86 11.96 11.03
C TRP A 101 4.75 12.97 11.31
N ARG A 102 4.67 14.00 10.47
CA ARG A 102 3.60 15.01 10.58
C ARG A 102 2.25 14.31 10.47
N LYS A 103 1.30 14.72 11.30
CA LYS A 103 -0.05 14.16 11.32
C LYS A 103 -0.71 14.24 9.94
N GLU A 104 -0.50 15.34 9.23
CA GLU A 104 -1.01 15.56 7.87
C GLU A 104 -0.48 14.51 6.88
N ASP A 105 0.82 14.22 6.90
CA ASP A 105 1.41 13.17 6.05
C ASP A 105 0.78 11.79 6.33
N VAL A 106 0.52 11.49 7.61
CA VAL A 106 -0.06 10.21 8.02
C VAL A 106 -1.51 10.09 7.56
N GLN A 107 -2.27 11.18 7.64
CA GLN A 107 -3.66 11.22 7.17
C GLN A 107 -3.74 11.13 5.63
N GLU A 108 -2.87 11.84 4.91
CA GLU A 108 -2.77 11.74 3.44
C GLU A 108 -2.46 10.31 3.02
N ALA A 109 -1.52 9.65 3.70
CA ALA A 109 -1.17 8.27 3.43
C ALA A 109 -2.33 7.30 3.70
N LEU A 110 -3.08 7.50 4.80
CA LEU A 110 -4.26 6.70 5.09
C LEU A 110 -5.35 6.88 4.04
N ASP A 111 -5.66 8.12 3.64
CA ASP A 111 -6.64 8.41 2.57
C ASP A 111 -6.23 7.77 1.24
N THR A 112 -4.94 7.82 0.89
CA THR A 112 -4.40 7.17 -0.32
C THR A 112 -4.64 5.66 -0.29
N ILE A 113 -4.40 5.02 0.86
CA ILE A 113 -4.65 3.59 1.06
C ILE A 113 -6.15 3.28 0.97
N GLU A 114 -7.00 4.07 1.62
CA GLU A 114 -8.45 3.86 1.61
C GLU A 114 -9.05 4.00 0.20
N ARG A 115 -8.56 4.95 -0.59
CA ARG A 115 -8.93 5.10 -2.01
C ARG A 115 -8.50 3.89 -2.83
N PHE A 116 -7.25 3.45 -2.69
CA PHE A 116 -6.74 2.27 -3.40
C PHE A 116 -7.55 1.01 -3.04
N LYS A 117 -7.82 0.79 -1.75
CA LYS A 117 -8.66 -0.31 -1.27
C LYS A 117 -10.05 -0.28 -1.86
N SER A 118 -10.69 0.89 -1.88
CA SER A 118 -12.03 1.05 -2.41
C SER A 118 -12.08 0.74 -3.91
N LEU A 119 -11.10 1.22 -4.67
CA LEU A 119 -11.01 0.98 -6.11
C LEU A 119 -10.74 -0.50 -6.41
N VAL A 120 -9.78 -1.12 -5.72
CA VAL A 120 -9.47 -2.55 -5.92
C VAL A 120 -10.66 -3.43 -5.52
N ASN A 121 -11.34 -3.13 -4.41
CA ASN A 121 -12.53 -3.90 -4.02
C ASN A 121 -13.70 -3.70 -4.98
N ALA A 122 -13.95 -2.48 -5.46
CA ALA A 122 -14.94 -2.24 -6.49
C ALA A 122 -14.59 -3.06 -7.74
N TRP A 123 -13.32 -3.06 -8.14
CA TRP A 123 -12.89 -3.78 -9.32
C TRP A 123 -12.95 -5.30 -9.19
N LEU A 124 -12.50 -5.85 -8.06
CA LEU A 124 -12.60 -7.28 -7.77
C LEU A 124 -14.05 -7.72 -7.53
N GLY A 125 -14.90 -6.83 -6.99
CA GLY A 125 -16.31 -7.10 -6.69
C GLY A 125 -17.24 -6.96 -7.90
N VAL A 126 -16.96 -6.04 -8.84
CA VAL A 126 -17.65 -5.93 -10.13
C VAL A 126 -17.53 -7.24 -10.90
N ASP A 127 -16.40 -7.94 -10.78
CA ASP A 127 -16.22 -9.23 -11.45
C ASP A 127 -17.02 -10.39 -10.85
N VAL A 128 -17.26 -10.39 -9.53
CA VAL A 128 -18.16 -11.37 -8.89
C VAL A 128 -19.60 -11.19 -9.40
N TRP A 129 -20.00 -9.95 -9.64
CA TRP A 129 -21.31 -9.64 -10.20
C TRP A 129 -21.40 -9.96 -11.70
N ASP A 130 -20.35 -9.68 -12.49
CA ASP A 130 -20.28 -9.98 -13.92
C ASP A 130 -20.26 -11.51 -14.19
N SER A 131 -19.49 -12.26 -13.40
CA SER A 131 -19.42 -13.73 -13.48
C SER A 131 -20.74 -14.41 -13.08
N ALA A 132 -21.53 -13.80 -12.19
CA ALA A 132 -22.83 -14.35 -11.77
C ALA A 132 -23.93 -14.18 -12.83
N GLN A 133 -23.85 -13.14 -13.69
CA GLN A 133 -24.79 -12.92 -14.79
C GLN A 133 -24.47 -13.77 -16.03
N GLY A 134 -23.23 -14.28 -16.16
CA GLY A 134 -22.81 -15.15 -17.27
C GLY A 134 -23.21 -16.63 -17.14
N MET A 135 -23.88 -17.03 -16.06
CA MET A 135 -24.35 -18.42 -15.83
C MET A 135 -25.87 -18.60 -16.04
N GLU A 136 -26.53 -17.67 -16.72
CA GLU A 136 -27.93 -17.80 -17.15
C GLU A 136 -28.05 -17.80 -18.68
N LEU A 137 -27.64 -18.89 -19.35
CA LEU A 137 -28.14 -19.29 -20.67
C LEU A 137 -28.16 -20.82 -20.82
#